data_AF-A0A1T3P278-F1
#
_entry.id   AF-A0A1T3P278-F1
#
_cell.length_a   1.000
_cell.length_b   1.000
_cell.length_c   1.000
_cell.angle_alpha   90.00
_cell.angle_beta   90.00
_cell.angle_gamma   90.00
#
_symmetry.space_group_name_H-M   'P 1'
#
loop_
_entity.id
_entity.type
_entity.pdbx_description
1 polymer ?
#
loop_
_entity_poly.entity_id
_entity_poly.type
_entity_poly.pdbx_seq_one_letter_code
_entity_poly.pdbx_strand_id
1 'polypeptide(L)'
;MSLATKQCNRCHRNRTVSKFWRDARLPDGFRGICTTCSELTRGTGRRPDEVDPMAVERAVAGNPGKLNPAECREAVRILTERRLSYRDIAEHLRVASRTVTRARRHLHLTPPLCRSCASGACRWHIERTAA
;
A
#
# COMPACT_ATOMS: atom_id res chain seq x y z
N MET A 1 -19.45 42.23 -12.30
CA MET A 1 -19.82 40.88 -12.79
C MET A 1 -19.82 39.92 -11.61
N SER A 2 -20.99 39.44 -11.19
CA SER A 2 -21.11 38.52 -10.05
C SER A 2 -20.66 37.10 -10.47
N LEU A 3 -19.72 36.50 -9.75
CA LEU A 3 -19.30 35.12 -10.01
C LEU A 3 -20.41 34.16 -9.55
N ALA A 4 -20.83 33.24 -10.43
CA ALA A 4 -21.79 32.20 -10.06
C ALA A 4 -21.24 31.32 -8.93
N THR A 5 -22.07 31.05 -7.92
CA THR A 5 -21.72 30.21 -6.76
C THR A 5 -22.63 28.99 -6.66
N LYS A 6 -22.11 27.91 -6.07
CA LYS A 6 -22.79 26.63 -5.86
C LYS A 6 -22.43 26.10 -4.47
N GLN A 7 -23.40 25.48 -3.79
CA GLN A 7 -23.17 24.81 -2.52
C GLN A 7 -22.58 23.41 -2.73
N CYS A 8 -21.56 23.07 -1.93
CA CYS A 8 -21.01 21.71 -1.91
C CYS A 8 -21.84 20.78 -1.02
N ASN A 9 -22.25 19.62 -1.53
CA ASN A 9 -23.04 18.63 -0.78
C ASN A 9 -22.27 17.95 0.36
N ARG A 10 -20.93 18.03 0.38
CA ARG A 10 -20.08 17.38 1.40
C ARG A 10 -19.73 18.30 2.56
N CYS A 11 -19.32 19.54 2.28
CA CYS A 11 -18.91 20.50 3.32
C CYS A 11 -19.93 21.62 3.56
N HIS A 12 -21.03 21.64 2.80
CA HIS A 12 -22.14 22.60 2.88
C HIS A 12 -21.75 24.07 2.70
N ARG A 13 -20.53 24.37 2.24
CA ARG A 13 -20.06 25.74 1.95
C ARG A 13 -20.39 26.15 0.52
N ASN A 14 -20.81 27.40 0.34
CA ASN A 14 -20.93 28.05 -0.97
C ASN A 14 -19.54 28.36 -1.53
N ARG A 15 -19.26 27.91 -2.75
CA ARG A 15 -18.00 28.16 -3.47
C ARG A 15 -18.31 28.64 -4.87
N THR A 16 -17.35 29.29 -5.52
CA THR A 16 -17.47 29.65 -6.94
C THR A 16 -17.58 28.37 -7.78
N VAL A 17 -18.33 28.42 -8.89
CA VAL A 17 -18.46 27.28 -9.82
C VAL A 17 -17.11 26.75 -10.32
N SER A 18 -16.09 27.61 -10.40
CA SER A 18 -14.70 27.24 -10.72
C SER A 18 -14.05 26.27 -9.72
N LYS A 19 -14.60 26.12 -8.51
CA LYS A 19 -14.16 25.16 -7.48
C LYS A 19 -14.90 23.82 -7.57
N PHE A 20 -15.61 23.56 -8.67
CA PHE A 20 -16.27 22.28 -8.93
C PHE A 20 -15.78 21.70 -10.25
N TRP A 21 -15.68 20.37 -10.32
CA TRP A 21 -15.33 19.68 -11.56
C TRP A 21 -16.51 19.74 -12.55
N ARG A 22 -16.21 20.00 -13.83
CA ARG A 22 -17.20 19.97 -14.91
C ARG A 22 -17.65 18.52 -15.18
N ASP A 23 -18.94 18.30 -15.36
CA ASP A 23 -19.52 17.01 -15.75
C ASP A 23 -20.71 17.28 -16.69
N ALA A 24 -20.51 17.08 -18.00
CA ALA A 24 -21.49 17.42 -19.03
C ALA A 24 -22.78 16.59 -18.96
N ARG A 25 -22.81 15.54 -18.13
CA ARG A 25 -23.99 14.68 -17.93
C ARG A 25 -24.96 15.24 -16.90
N LEU A 26 -24.55 16.24 -16.11
CA LEU A 26 -25.38 16.86 -15.09
C LEU A 26 -26.10 18.09 -15.67
N PRO A 27 -27.36 18.36 -15.28
CA PRO A 27 -28.13 19.49 -15.81
C PRO A 27 -27.46 20.86 -15.61
N ASP A 28 -26.67 21.01 -14.54
CA ASP A 28 -25.93 22.22 -14.22
C ASP A 28 -24.48 22.22 -14.74
N GLY A 29 -24.03 21.11 -15.34
CA GLY A 29 -22.68 20.96 -15.88
C GLY A 29 -21.57 20.83 -14.83
N PHE A 30 -21.88 20.76 -13.52
CA PHE A 30 -20.89 20.72 -12.44
C PHE A 30 -21.22 19.67 -11.39
N ARG A 31 -20.20 18.99 -10.86
CA ARG A 31 -20.41 18.03 -9.76
C ARG A 31 -20.94 18.70 -8.50
N GLY A 32 -21.69 17.95 -7.69
CA GLY A 32 -22.20 18.40 -6.39
C GLY A 32 -21.15 18.55 -5.29
N ILE A 33 -19.90 18.16 -5.52
CA ILE A 33 -18.83 18.18 -4.53
C ILE A 33 -17.69 19.09 -5.03
N CYS A 34 -17.22 20.02 -4.18
CA CYS A 34 -16.12 20.91 -4.54
C CYS A 34 -14.79 20.14 -4.70
N THR A 35 -13.84 20.71 -5.44
CA THR A 35 -12.55 20.07 -5.75
C THR A 35 -11.80 19.64 -4.49
N THR A 36 -11.76 20.48 -3.46
CA THR A 36 -11.14 20.16 -2.16
C THR A 36 -11.78 18.94 -1.50
N CYS A 37 -13.12 18.89 -1.47
CA CYS A 37 -13.85 17.75 -0.94
C CYS A 37 -13.68 16.50 -1.81
N SER A 38 -13.55 16.67 -3.12
CA SER A 38 -13.25 15.57 -4.04
C SER A 38 -11.84 15.01 -3.83
N GLU A 39 -10.86 15.86 -3.55
CA GLU A 39 -9.48 15.47 -3.22
C GLU A 39 -9.42 14.68 -1.91
N LEU A 40 -10.14 15.13 -0.87
CA LEU A 40 -10.23 14.39 0.39
C LEU A 40 -10.86 12.99 0.22
N THR A 41 -11.81 12.81 -0.71
CA THR A 41 -12.34 11.46 -1.03
C THR A 41 -11.38 10.65 -1.89
N ARG A 42 -10.59 11.27 -2.76
CA ARG A 42 -9.55 10.59 -3.52
C ARG A 42 -8.37 10.18 -2.62
N GLY A 43 -8.17 10.90 -1.52
CA GLY A 43 -7.12 10.72 -0.51
C GLY A 43 -7.39 9.65 0.55
N THR A 44 -8.47 8.87 0.47
CA THR A 44 -8.52 7.59 1.21
C THR A 44 -7.55 6.55 0.62
N GLY A 45 -6.87 6.89 -0.50
CA GLY A 45 -5.65 6.23 -0.90
C GLY A 45 -4.54 6.59 0.07
N ARG A 46 -4.32 5.72 1.07
CA ARG A 46 -3.11 5.72 1.91
C ARG A 46 -1.90 6.02 1.01
N ARG A 47 -1.07 7.01 1.38
CA ARG A 47 0.09 7.37 0.55
C ARG A 47 0.98 6.13 0.36
N PRO A 48 1.55 5.87 -0.82
CA PRO A 48 2.28 4.63 -1.09
C PRO A 48 3.53 4.43 -0.21
N ASP A 49 4.06 5.55 0.31
CA ASP A 49 5.24 5.67 1.17
C ASP A 49 4.91 5.67 2.66
N GLU A 50 3.66 5.93 3.04
CA GLU A 50 3.22 5.97 4.44
C GLU A 50 2.92 4.56 4.95
N VAL A 51 3.39 4.25 6.16
CA VAL A 51 3.18 2.95 6.80
C VAL A 51 2.12 3.11 7.87
N ASP A 52 0.99 2.39 7.75
CA ASP A 52 0.02 2.25 8.84
C ASP A 52 0.43 1.07 9.74
N PRO A 53 0.82 1.30 11.00
CA PRO A 53 1.25 0.25 11.92
C PRO A 53 0.19 -0.85 12.11
N MET A 54 -1.09 -0.49 12.16
CA MET A 54 -2.19 -1.44 12.36
C MET A 54 -2.41 -2.33 11.13
N ALA A 55 -2.10 -1.83 9.92
CA ALA A 55 -2.11 -2.65 8.72
C ALA A 55 -0.95 -3.66 8.72
N VAL A 56 0.24 -3.22 9.14
CA VAL A 56 1.44 -4.08 9.26
C VAL A 56 1.21 -5.17 10.30
N GLU A 57 0.73 -4.82 11.50
CA GLU A 57 0.47 -5.78 12.58
C GLU A 57 -0.50 -6.88 12.16
N ARG A 58 -1.63 -6.53 11.53
CA ARG A 58 -2.59 -7.52 11.01
C ARG A 58 -1.97 -8.43 9.96
N ALA A 59 -1.14 -7.89 9.06
CA ALA A 59 -0.43 -8.68 8.07
C ALA A 59 0.59 -9.63 8.71
N VAL A 60 1.34 -9.15 9.70
CA VAL A 60 2.29 -9.95 10.48
C VAL A 60 1.58 -11.00 11.33
N ALA A 61 0.31 -10.83 11.65
CA ALA A 61 -0.54 -11.83 12.29
C ALA A 61 -1.17 -12.85 11.30
N GLY A 62 -0.90 -12.76 10.00
CA GLY A 62 -1.39 -13.71 8.98
C GLY A 62 -2.74 -13.34 8.36
N ASN A 63 -3.24 -12.14 8.65
CA ASN A 63 -4.49 -11.61 8.11
C ASN A 63 -4.23 -10.33 7.29
N PRO A 64 -3.46 -10.42 6.19
CA PRO A 64 -3.13 -9.25 5.37
C PRO A 64 -4.37 -8.73 4.65
N GLY A 65 -4.66 -7.44 4.83
CA GLY A 65 -5.58 -6.69 3.96
C GLY A 65 -4.87 -6.20 2.70
N LYS A 66 -5.40 -5.15 2.08
CA LYS A 66 -4.70 -4.45 0.99
C LYS A 66 -3.55 -3.63 1.56
N LEU A 67 -2.32 -4.15 1.41
CA LEU A 67 -1.09 -3.45 1.79
C LEU A 67 -0.58 -2.57 0.65
N ASN A 68 -0.05 -1.40 0.99
CA ASN A 68 0.75 -0.62 0.06
C ASN A 68 2.20 -1.16 0.01
N PRO A 69 3.05 -0.66 -0.91
CA PRO A 69 4.43 -1.13 -1.01
C PRO A 69 5.29 -0.90 0.24
N ALA A 70 5.08 0.21 0.96
CA ALA A 70 5.84 0.50 2.19
C ALA A 70 5.49 -0.45 3.32
N GLU A 71 4.21 -0.71 3.54
CA GLU A 71 3.70 -1.65 4.53
C GLU A 71 4.11 -3.09 4.23
N CYS A 72 4.07 -3.48 2.95
CA CYS A 72 4.57 -4.78 2.54
C CYS A 72 6.05 -4.94 2.86
N ARG A 73 6.88 -3.91 2.64
CA ARG A 73 8.30 -3.94 3.01
C ARG A 73 8.45 -4.10 4.53
N GLU A 74 7.71 -3.32 5.30
CA GLU A 74 7.83 -3.36 6.76
C GLU A 74 7.37 -4.71 7.34
N ALA A 75 6.26 -5.27 6.86
CA ALA A 75 5.82 -6.60 7.24
C ALA A 75 6.87 -7.68 6.89
N VAL A 76 7.49 -7.57 5.70
CA VAL A 76 8.60 -8.45 5.30
C VAL A 76 9.81 -8.31 6.22
N ARG A 77 10.17 -7.10 6.66
CA ARG A 77 11.25 -6.86 7.63
C ARG A 77 10.99 -7.63 8.93
N ILE A 78 9.81 -7.42 9.53
CA ILE A 78 9.42 -8.05 10.81
C ILE A 78 9.39 -9.57 10.70
N LEU A 79 8.80 -10.14 9.64
CA LEU A 79 8.75 -11.60 9.47
C LEU A 79 10.13 -12.20 9.15
N THR A 80 11.02 -11.43 8.53
CA THR A 80 12.42 -11.82 8.33
C THR A 80 13.17 -11.87 9.66
N GLU A 81 12.94 -10.91 10.56
CA GLU A 81 13.50 -10.92 11.92
C GLU A 81 13.00 -12.10 12.75
N ARG A 82 11.76 -12.55 12.50
CA ARG A 82 11.18 -13.79 13.05
C ARG A 82 11.72 -15.07 12.39
N ARG A 83 12.69 -14.95 11.46
CA ARG A 83 13.36 -16.05 10.74
C ARG A 83 12.45 -16.90 9.87
N LEU A 84 11.35 -16.35 9.36
CA LEU A 84 10.51 -17.05 8.38
C LEU A 84 11.23 -17.16 7.02
N SER A 85 10.99 -18.26 6.32
CA SER A 85 11.50 -18.47 4.97
C SER A 85 10.77 -17.57 3.96
N TYR A 86 11.33 -17.43 2.75
CA TYR A 86 10.69 -16.65 1.68
C TYR A 86 9.29 -17.17 1.34
N ARG A 87 9.12 -18.50 1.32
CA ARG A 87 7.85 -19.17 1.02
C ARG A 87 6.83 -18.87 2.12
N ASP A 88 7.24 -19.05 3.37
CA ASP A 88 6.35 -18.84 4.51
C ASP A 88 5.92 -17.36 4.59
N ILE A 89 6.83 -16.41 4.34
CA ILE A 89 6.47 -14.97 4.28
C ILE A 89 5.49 -14.68 3.15
N ALA A 90 5.70 -15.27 1.97
CA ALA A 90 4.83 -15.07 0.81
C ALA A 90 3.42 -15.58 1.09
N GLU A 91 3.30 -16.76 1.70
CA GLU A 91 2.03 -17.36 2.12
C GLU A 91 1.35 -16.52 3.21
N HIS A 92 2.11 -16.12 4.24
CA HIS A 92 1.64 -15.32 5.37
C HIS A 92 1.07 -13.96 4.93
N LEU A 93 1.70 -13.34 3.92
CA LEU A 93 1.28 -12.06 3.35
C LEU A 93 0.32 -12.21 2.15
N ARG A 94 0.04 -13.44 1.70
CA ARG A 94 -0.78 -13.74 0.50
C ARG A 94 -0.28 -13.02 -0.75
N VAL A 95 1.03 -12.98 -0.94
CA VAL A 95 1.70 -12.38 -2.11
C VAL A 95 2.58 -13.39 -2.82
N ALA A 96 2.97 -13.10 -4.06
CA ALA A 96 3.95 -13.93 -4.76
C ALA A 96 5.36 -13.82 -4.12
N SER A 97 6.13 -14.90 -4.13
CA SER A 97 7.50 -14.94 -3.58
C SER A 97 8.42 -13.85 -4.16
N ARG A 98 8.23 -13.50 -5.44
CA ARG A 98 8.95 -12.39 -6.11
C ARG A 98 8.77 -11.04 -5.41
N THR A 99 7.62 -10.80 -4.78
CA THR A 99 7.33 -9.57 -4.03
C THR A 99 8.20 -9.51 -2.77
N VAL A 100 8.33 -10.63 -2.06
CA VAL A 100 9.20 -10.76 -0.87
C VAL A 100 10.66 -10.53 -1.25
N THR A 101 11.14 -11.13 -2.34
CA THR A 101 12.51 -10.94 -2.85
C THR A 101 12.79 -9.47 -3.16
N ARG A 102 11.88 -8.78 -3.86
CA ARG A 102 12.01 -7.34 -4.16
C ARG A 102 12.00 -6.49 -2.89
N ALA A 103 11.11 -6.77 -1.95
CA ALA A 103 11.00 -6.05 -0.68
C ALA A 103 12.29 -6.16 0.14
N ARG A 104 12.86 -7.37 0.27
CA ARG A 104 14.14 -7.57 0.98
C ARG A 104 15.29 -6.83 0.31
N ARG A 105 15.37 -6.85 -1.03
CA ARG A 105 16.39 -6.08 -1.77
C ARG A 105 16.30 -4.58 -1.50
N HIS A 106 15.09 -4.03 -1.42
CA HIS A 106 14.87 -2.62 -1.09
C HIS A 106 15.32 -2.25 0.32
N LEU A 107 15.21 -3.20 1.26
CA LEU A 107 15.60 -2.98 2.65
C LEU A 107 17.06 -3.34 2.92
N HIS A 108 17.80 -3.75 1.89
CA HIS A 108 19.15 -4.34 2.03
C HIS A 108 19.21 -5.48 3.05
N LEU A 109 18.06 -6.15 3.26
CA LEU A 109 17.98 -7.38 4.03
C LEU A 109 18.50 -8.49 3.11
N THR A 110 19.81 -8.61 3.03
CA THR A 110 20.42 -9.85 2.57
C THR A 110 19.85 -10.96 3.46
N PRO A 111 19.55 -12.15 2.90
CA PRO A 111 19.35 -13.30 3.76
C PRO A 111 20.55 -13.34 4.71
N PRO A 112 20.37 -13.69 6.00
CA PRO A 112 21.53 -13.97 6.83
C PRO A 112 22.34 -14.98 6.03
N LEU A 113 23.51 -14.55 5.56
CA LEU A 113 24.46 -15.44 4.93
C LEU A 113 24.57 -16.57 5.94
N CYS A 114 24.26 -17.79 5.51
CA CYS A 114 24.57 -18.95 6.30
C CYS A 114 26.02 -18.74 6.78
N ARG A 115 26.25 -18.71 8.10
CA ARG A 115 27.56 -18.32 8.68
C ARG A 115 28.73 -19.16 8.15
N SER A 116 28.44 -20.28 7.47
CA SER A 116 29.38 -21.20 6.85
C SER A 116 29.37 -21.23 5.31
N CYS A 117 28.61 -20.38 4.60
CA CYS A 117 28.57 -20.40 3.13
C CYS A 117 28.71 -19.00 2.53
N ALA A 118 29.84 -18.75 1.86
CA ALA A 118 30.15 -17.50 1.16
C ALA A 118 29.43 -17.34 -0.20
N SER A 119 28.62 -18.31 -0.61
CA SER A 119 27.87 -18.28 -1.86
C SER A 119 26.38 -18.49 -1.57
N GLY A 120 25.53 -17.64 -2.16
CA GLY A 120 24.06 -17.69 -2.06
C GLY A 120 23.40 -18.93 -2.69
N ALA A 121 24.13 -20.04 -2.79
CA ALA A 121 23.75 -21.28 -3.45
C ALA A 121 23.78 -22.49 -2.49
N CYS A 122 23.61 -22.26 -1.18
CA CYS A 122 23.59 -23.36 -0.23
C CYS A 122 22.29 -24.19 -0.36
N ARG A 123 22.46 -25.51 -0.41
CA ARG A 123 21.44 -26.56 -0.58
C ARG A 123 20.23 -26.44 0.35
N TRP A 124 20.41 -25.81 1.51
CA TRP A 124 19.32 -25.52 2.47
C TRP A 124 18.18 -24.67 1.85
N HIS A 125 18.46 -23.85 0.84
CA HIS A 125 17.45 -23.04 0.15
C HIS A 125 16.69 -23.79 -0.97
N ILE A 126 17.20 -24.91 -1.47
CA ILE A 126 16.61 -25.66 -2.59
C ILE A 126 15.65 -26.75 -2.08
N GLU A 127 15.90 -27.35 -0.93
CA GLU A 127 15.18 -28.57 -0.50
C GLU A 127 13.85 -28.33 0.24
N ARG A 128 13.43 -27.08 0.53
CA ARG A 128 12.08 -26.77 1.06
C ARG A 128 11.05 -26.36 0.00
N THR A 129 11.31 -26.63 -1.28
CA THR A 129 10.33 -26.52 -2.38
C THR A 129 9.74 -27.86 -2.83
N ALA A 130 10.04 -28.97 -2.15
CA ALA A 130 9.46 -30.28 -2.43
C ALA A 130 9.08 -31.02 -1.14
N ALA A 131 7.94 -30.62 -0.56
CA ALA A 131 7.04 -31.43 0.27
C ALA A 131 5.78 -30.60 0.52
#